data_AF-X1RCD2-F1
#
_entry.id   AF-X1RCD2-F1
#
_cell.length_a   1.000
_cell.length_b   1.000
_cell.length_c   1.000
_cell.angle_alpha   90.00
_cell.angle_beta   90.00
_cell.angle_gamma   90.00
#
_symmetry.space_group_name_H-M   'P 1'
#
loop_
_entity.id
_entity.type
_entity.pdbx_description
1 polymer ?
#
loop_
_entity_poly.entity_id
_entity_poly.type
_entity_poly.pdbx_seq_one_letter_code
_entity_poly.pdbx_strand_id
1 'polypeptide(L)'
;MSEHIRPPVKYQATPDYPTYEQAESFAEDFRTGAEGAYQTGERWARYWLARTMDILTTLLKDDIYSVVAFPPAGWEYADPEELEDLEYFRGWILEYHPETESWTLLVSSQEVGIDEFNRLRREYKAG
;
A
#
# COMPACT_ATOMS: atom_id res chain seq x y z
N MET A 1 21.09 14.66 11.36
CA MET A 1 20.42 13.35 11.38
C MET A 1 20.91 12.59 10.17
N SER A 2 21.54 11.44 10.35
CA SER A 2 21.97 10.62 9.22
C SER A 2 20.71 10.10 8.53
N GLU A 3 20.41 10.61 7.34
CA GLU A 3 19.37 10.05 6.48
C GLU A 3 19.67 8.57 6.31
N HIS A 4 18.87 7.71 6.94
CA HIS A 4 19.01 6.27 6.76
C HIS A 4 18.55 6.00 5.33
N ILE A 5 19.50 6.03 4.39
CA ILE A 5 19.27 5.63 3.00
C ILE A 5 18.69 4.22 3.07
N ARG A 6 17.41 4.08 2.72
CA ARG A 6 16.77 2.77 2.72
C ARG A 6 17.37 1.95 1.59
N PRO A 7 17.72 0.68 1.85
CA PRO A 7 18.22 -0.18 0.79
C PRO A 7 17.11 -0.40 -0.25
N PRO A 8 17.43 -0.36 -1.55
CA PRO A 8 16.49 -0.79 -2.58
C PRO A 8 16.21 -2.30 -2.45
N VAL A 9 15.14 -2.75 -3.10
CA VAL A 9 14.92 -4.18 -3.30
C VAL A 9 15.99 -4.69 -4.27
N LYS A 10 16.69 -5.75 -3.87
CA LYS A 10 17.76 -6.36 -4.67
C LYS A 10 17.22 -6.95 -5.97
N TYR A 11 18.06 -6.92 -6.99
CA TYR A 11 17.82 -7.58 -8.26
C TYR A 11 17.43 -9.06 -8.10
N GLN A 12 16.37 -9.48 -8.82
CA GLN A 12 15.76 -10.83 -8.77
C GLN A 12 15.20 -11.28 -7.41
N ALA A 13 15.19 -10.42 -6.39
CA ALA A 13 14.48 -10.71 -5.15
C ALA A 13 12.99 -10.42 -5.36
N THR A 14 12.14 -11.43 -5.18
CA THR A 14 10.71 -11.20 -5.02
C THR A 14 10.49 -10.38 -3.75
N PRO A 15 9.90 -9.18 -3.80
CA PRO A 15 9.60 -8.43 -2.60
C PRO A 15 8.57 -9.21 -1.78
N ASP A 16 8.80 -9.25 -0.48
CA ASP A 16 7.84 -9.77 0.48
C ASP A 16 6.72 -8.74 0.69
N TYR A 17 5.93 -8.53 -0.36
CA TYR A 17 4.72 -7.71 -0.28
C TYR A 17 3.75 -8.30 0.75
N PRO A 18 2.96 -7.45 1.44
CA PRO A 18 2.01 -7.95 2.41
C PRO A 18 0.93 -8.80 1.75
N THR A 19 0.37 -9.70 2.54
CA THR A 19 -0.87 -10.40 2.20
C THR A 19 -2.08 -9.47 2.33
N TYR A 20 -3.23 -9.90 1.81
CA TYR A 20 -4.50 -9.21 2.04
C TYR A 20 -4.80 -9.01 3.54
N GLU A 21 -4.63 -10.06 4.36
CA GLU A 21 -4.87 -9.99 5.81
C GLU A 21 -3.96 -8.95 6.51
N GLN A 22 -2.70 -8.84 6.06
CA GLN A 22 -1.80 -7.80 6.56
C GLN A 22 -2.24 -6.41 6.10
N ALA A 23 -2.69 -6.26 4.85
CA ALA A 23 -3.23 -4.99 4.35
C ALA A 23 -4.47 -4.57 5.15
N GLU A 24 -5.39 -5.49 5.44
CA GLU A 24 -6.56 -5.26 6.30
C GLU A 24 -6.13 -4.77 7.69
N SER A 25 -5.12 -5.41 8.28
CA SER A 25 -4.58 -4.98 9.59
C SER A 25 -4.04 -3.55 9.58
N PHE A 26 -3.39 -3.11 8.49
CA PHE A 26 -2.95 -1.71 8.36
C PHE A 26 -4.10 -0.72 8.15
N ALA A 27 -5.18 -1.15 7.48
CA ALA A 27 -6.39 -0.34 7.36
C ALA A 27 -7.10 -0.19 8.70
N GLU A 28 -7.19 -1.29 9.46
CA GLU A 28 -7.78 -1.34 10.80
C GLU A 28 -6.99 -0.51 11.81
N ASP A 29 -5.66 -0.63 11.83
CA ASP A 29 -4.81 0.21 12.69
C ASP A 29 -5.00 1.69 12.35
N PHE A 30 -5.01 2.06 11.06
CA PHE A 30 -5.24 3.45 10.66
C PHE A 30 -6.62 3.96 11.10
N ARG A 31 -7.66 3.15 10.92
CA ARG A 31 -9.05 3.47 11.31
C ARG A 31 -9.18 3.70 12.82
N THR A 32 -8.41 2.98 13.63
CA THR A 32 -8.50 3.00 15.10
C THR A 32 -7.53 3.98 15.79
N GLY A 33 -6.68 4.67 15.02
CA GLY A 33 -5.83 5.74 15.56
C GLY A 33 -4.40 5.78 15.03
N ALA A 34 -4.03 4.83 14.17
CA ALA A 34 -2.73 4.75 13.51
C ALA A 34 -1.53 4.60 14.47
N GLU A 35 -1.66 3.85 15.57
CA GLU A 35 -0.60 3.72 16.58
C GLU A 35 0.68 3.08 16.03
N GLY A 36 0.54 2.14 15.09
CA GLY A 36 1.67 1.51 14.42
C GLY A 36 2.38 2.41 13.39
N ALA A 37 1.82 3.58 13.08
CA ALA A 37 2.34 4.44 12.02
C ALA A 37 3.55 5.25 12.49
N TYR A 38 4.58 5.32 11.66
CA TYR A 38 5.73 6.19 11.91
C TYR A 38 5.49 7.63 11.44
N GLN A 39 4.48 7.82 10.59
CA GLN A 39 4.08 9.11 10.08
C GLN A 39 2.59 9.08 9.77
N THR A 40 1.85 10.09 10.23
CA THR A 40 0.41 10.19 10.05
C THR A 40 0.03 11.58 9.55
N GLY A 41 -1.14 11.65 8.92
CA GLY A 41 -1.86 12.85 8.57
C GLY A 41 -3.37 12.61 8.67
N GLU A 42 -4.16 13.63 8.43
CA GLU A 42 -5.62 13.59 8.63
C GLU A 42 -6.33 12.46 7.87
N ARG A 43 -5.83 12.11 6.68
CA ARG A 43 -6.44 11.09 5.80
C ARG A 43 -5.48 10.01 5.37
N TRP A 44 -4.32 9.89 6.00
CA TRP A 44 -3.32 8.91 5.61
C TRP A 44 -2.37 8.56 6.76
N ALA A 45 -1.80 7.37 6.69
CA ALA A 45 -0.73 6.93 7.58
C ALA A 45 0.30 6.12 6.80
N ARG A 46 1.54 6.14 7.29
CA ARG A 46 2.63 5.35 6.75
C ARG A 46 3.16 4.40 7.81
N TYR A 47 3.43 3.17 7.37
CA TYR A 47 3.92 2.07 8.18
C TYR A 47 5.17 1.45 7.57
N TRP A 48 5.94 0.75 8.41
CA TRP A 48 7.07 -0.05 7.97
C TRP A 48 6.60 -1.49 8.02
N LEU A 49 6.58 -2.17 6.87
CA LEU A 49 6.44 -3.63 6.88
C LEU A 49 7.81 -4.27 7.04
N ALA A 50 8.79 -3.75 6.30
CA ALA A 50 10.18 -4.19 6.35
C ALA A 50 11.10 -3.00 6.04
N ARG A 51 12.41 -3.17 6.19
CA ARG A 51 13.41 -2.12 5.88
C ARG A 51 13.36 -1.63 4.42
N THR A 52 12.80 -2.44 3.53
CA THR A 52 12.69 -2.22 2.09
C THR A 52 11.26 -1.94 1.64
N MET A 53 10.27 -1.93 2.54
CA MET A 53 8.85 -1.89 2.18
C MET A 53 8.06 -0.97 3.08
N ASP A 54 7.47 0.05 2.46
CA ASP A 54 6.56 0.98 3.11
C ASP A 54 5.12 0.66 2.76
N ILE A 55 4.24 0.88 3.74
CA ILE A 55 2.80 0.85 3.53
C ILE A 55 2.28 2.27 3.64
N LEU A 56 1.48 2.69 2.67
CA LEU A 56 0.68 3.90 2.71
C LEU A 56 -0.79 3.51 2.80
N THR A 57 -1.39 3.76 3.96
CA THR A 57 -2.83 3.69 4.15
C THR A 57 -3.44 5.06 3.92
N THR A 58 -4.56 5.16 3.23
CA THR A 58 -5.25 6.42 2.92
C THR A 58 -6.76 6.24 3.03
N LEU A 59 -7.46 7.14 3.72
CA LEU A 59 -8.91 7.27 3.63
C LEU A 59 -9.28 7.90 2.28
N LEU A 60 -9.89 7.13 1.39
CA LEU A 60 -10.35 7.61 0.08
C LEU A 60 -11.65 8.39 0.26
N LYS A 61 -12.64 7.75 0.88
CA LYS A 61 -13.97 8.24 1.20
C LYS A 61 -14.41 7.59 2.52
N ASP A 62 -15.48 8.09 3.13
CA ASP A 62 -16.10 7.47 4.32
C ASP A 62 -16.14 5.94 4.17
N ASP A 63 -15.54 5.27 5.15
CA ASP A 63 -15.37 3.82 5.24
C ASP A 63 -14.63 3.11 4.08
N ILE A 64 -14.09 3.85 3.10
CA ILE A 64 -13.30 3.29 1.99
C ILE A 64 -11.83 3.70 2.12
N TYR A 65 -10.97 2.69 2.19
CA TYR A 65 -9.54 2.82 2.45
C TYR A 65 -8.72 2.27 1.30
N SER A 66 -7.58 2.88 1.06
CA SER A 66 -6.54 2.35 0.19
C SER A 66 -5.33 1.98 1.03
N VAL A 67 -4.80 0.79 0.81
CA VAL A 67 -3.52 0.34 1.36
C VAL A 67 -2.58 0.06 0.19
N VAL A 68 -1.41 0.69 0.17
CA VAL A 68 -0.43 0.54 -0.90
C VAL A 68 0.92 0.17 -0.29
N ALA A 69 1.45 -0.98 -0.67
CA ALA A 69 2.79 -1.44 -0.33
C ALA A 69 3.76 -1.14 -1.46
N PHE A 70 4.81 -0.37 -1.19
CA PHE A 70 5.79 0.04 -2.19
C PHE A 70 7.21 0.10 -1.62
N PRO A 71 8.25 -0.20 -2.44
CA PRO A 71 9.63 -0.07 -2.04
C PRO A 71 10.09 1.40 -2.15
N PRO A 72 10.35 2.11 -1.04
CA PRO A 72 10.59 3.55 -1.04
C PRO A 72 11.92 3.95 -1.71
N ALA A 73 12.91 3.06 -1.69
CA ALA A 73 14.19 3.22 -2.38
C ALA A 73 14.18 2.65 -3.81
N GLY A 74 13.03 2.13 -4.26
CA GLY A 74 12.89 1.49 -5.57
C GLY A 74 13.56 0.12 -5.64
N TRP A 75 13.96 -0.21 -6.86
CA TRP A 75 14.51 -1.51 -7.25
C TRP A 75 15.89 -1.34 -7.88
N GLU A 76 16.78 -2.31 -7.65
CA GLU A 76 18.00 -2.47 -8.44
C GLU A 76 17.69 -3.26 -9.73
N TYR A 77 18.02 -2.69 -10.89
CA TYR A 77 17.83 -3.31 -12.21
C TYR A 77 19.12 -3.25 -13.03
N ALA A 78 19.31 -4.23 -13.90
CA ALA A 78 20.48 -4.32 -14.79
C ALA A 78 20.17 -3.69 -16.15
N ASP A 79 18.97 -3.92 -16.69
CA ASP A 79 18.58 -3.50 -18.03
C ASP A 79 17.18 -2.82 -18.07
N PRO A 80 16.94 -1.84 -18.97
CA PRO A 80 15.66 -1.12 -19.04
C PRO A 80 14.46 -1.98 -19.43
N GLU A 81 14.65 -3.06 -20.19
CA GLU A 81 13.59 -3.98 -20.60
C GLU A 81 12.96 -4.70 -19.39
N GLU A 82 13.71 -4.83 -18.29
CA GLU A 82 13.23 -5.43 -17.04
C GLU A 82 12.25 -4.54 -16.27
N LEU A 83 12.19 -3.23 -16.61
CA LEU A 83 11.24 -2.29 -16.00
C LEU A 83 9.80 -2.53 -16.46
N GLU A 84 9.60 -3.16 -17.62
CA GLU A 84 8.28 -3.35 -18.20
C GLU A 84 7.45 -4.40 -17.42
N ASP A 85 8.12 -5.40 -16.84
CA ASP A 85 7.49 -6.50 -16.09
C ASP A 85 7.47 -6.28 -14.56
N LEU A 86 8.02 -5.16 -14.07
CA LEU A 86 8.14 -4.91 -12.64
C LEU A 86 6.82 -4.52 -11.99
N GLU A 87 6.41 -5.30 -10.99
CA GLU A 87 5.31 -4.94 -10.09
C GLU A 87 5.81 -3.85 -9.12
N TYR A 88 5.63 -2.57 -9.49
CA TYR A 88 6.14 -1.43 -8.71
C TYR A 88 5.56 -1.34 -7.29
N PHE A 89 4.31 -1.79 -7.11
CA PHE A 89 3.63 -1.80 -5.82
C PHE A 89 2.51 -2.84 -5.82
N ARG A 90 2.05 -3.21 -4.61
CA ARG A 90 0.77 -3.89 -4.41
C ARG A 90 -0.21 -3.02 -3.67
N GLY A 91 -1.46 -3.02 -4.11
CA GLY A 91 -2.50 -2.16 -3.60
C GLY A 91 -3.80 -2.89 -3.35
N TRP A 92 -4.50 -2.46 -2.30
CA TRP A 92 -5.84 -2.91 -1.94
C TRP A 92 -6.74 -1.71 -1.73
N ILE A 93 -7.98 -1.79 -2.23
CA ILE A 93 -9.08 -0.88 -1.87
C ILE A 93 -10.05 -1.70 -1.03
N LEU A 94 -10.30 -1.23 0.18
CA LEU A 94 -11.06 -1.93 1.21
C LEU A 94 -12.22 -1.07 1.65
N GLU A 95 -13.37 -1.68 1.89
CA GLU A 95 -14.51 -1.05 2.54
C GLU A 95 -14.68 -1.63 3.94
N TYR A 96 -14.82 -0.75 4.93
CA TYR A 96 -15.18 -1.13 6.29
C TYR A 96 -16.70 -1.08 6.44
N HIS A 97 -17.27 -2.07 7.11
CA HIS A 97 -18.70 -2.11 7.43
C HIS A 97 -18.87 -1.99 8.95
N PRO A 98 -19.20 -0.79 9.48
CA PRO A 98 -19.32 -0.56 10.92
C PRO A 98 -20.37 -1.45 11.60
N GLU A 99 -21.45 -1.78 10.90
CA GLU A 99 -22.55 -2.59 11.43
C GLU A 99 -22.15 -4.04 11.76
N THR A 100 -21.15 -4.56 11.04
CA THR A 100 -20.66 -5.94 11.17
C THR A 100 -19.22 -6.02 11.63
N GLU A 101 -18.59 -4.86 11.88
CA GLU A 101 -17.17 -4.71 12.21
C GLU A 101 -16.25 -5.52 11.28
N SER A 102 -16.55 -5.50 9.98
CA SER A 102 -15.88 -6.36 8.98
C SER A 102 -15.37 -5.57 7.78
N TRP A 103 -14.37 -6.13 7.11
CA TRP A 103 -13.78 -5.57 5.90
C TRP A 103 -14.19 -6.35 4.65
N THR A 104 -14.38 -5.63 3.53
CA THR A 104 -14.58 -6.20 2.20
C THR A 104 -13.50 -5.70 1.27
N LEU A 105 -12.86 -6.62 0.52
CA LEU A 105 -11.98 -6.27 -0.59
C LEU A 105 -12.82 -5.81 -1.79
N LEU A 106 -12.66 -4.55 -2.20
CA LEU A 106 -13.27 -4.03 -3.41
C LEU A 106 -12.38 -4.26 -4.64
N VAL A 107 -11.08 -4.02 -4.51
CA VAL A 107 -10.12 -4.06 -5.63
C VAL A 107 -8.73 -4.46 -5.13
N SER A 108 -8.07 -5.37 -5.83
CA SER A 108 -6.63 -5.65 -5.68
C SER A 108 -5.87 -5.26 -6.94
N SER A 109 -4.72 -4.60 -6.80
CA SER A 109 -3.86 -4.28 -7.95
C SER A 109 -3.34 -5.52 -8.67
N GLN A 110 -3.26 -6.66 -7.98
CA GLN A 110 -2.87 -7.93 -8.59
C GLN A 110 -3.94 -8.50 -9.53
N GLU A 111 -5.21 -8.14 -9.29
CA GLU A 111 -6.33 -8.59 -10.10
C GLU A 111 -6.54 -7.68 -11.31
N VAL A 112 -6.52 -6.36 -11.10
CA VAL A 112 -6.88 -5.38 -12.14
C VAL A 112 -5.66 -4.73 -12.81
N GLY A 113 -4.46 -4.94 -12.30
CA GLY A 113 -3.25 -4.22 -12.71
C GLY A 113 -3.11 -2.85 -12.05
N ILE A 114 -1.89 -2.31 -12.12
CA ILE A 114 -1.50 -1.06 -11.44
C ILE A 114 -2.27 0.16 -11.98
N ASP A 115 -2.43 0.27 -13.29
CA ASP A 115 -3.06 1.44 -13.92
C ASP A 115 -4.54 1.54 -13.56
N GLU A 116 -5.26 0.42 -13.63
CA GLU A 116 -6.67 0.36 -13.30
C GLU A 116 -6.90 0.56 -11.80
N PHE A 117 -6.04 -0.02 -10.96
CA PHE A 117 -6.06 0.25 -9.52
C PHE A 117 -5.94 1.75 -9.23
N ASN A 118 -5.01 2.44 -9.90
CA ASN A 118 -4.82 3.88 -9.73
C ASN A 118 -6.01 4.69 -10.25
N ARG A 119 -6.65 4.26 -11.34
CA ARG A 119 -7.88 4.86 -11.86
C ARG A 119 -9.00 4.78 -10.83
N LEU A 120 -9.30 3.57 -10.33
CA LEU A 120 -10.35 3.31 -9.34
C LEU A 120 -10.08 4.05 -8.02
N ARG A 121 -8.83 4.05 -7.54
CA ARG A 121 -8.43 4.80 -6.34
C ARG A 121 -8.72 6.30 -6.45
N ARG A 122 -8.51 6.90 -7.63
CA ARG A 122 -8.84 8.32 -7.88
C ARG A 122 -10.34 8.55 -7.93
N GLU A 123 -11.08 7.62 -8.53
CA GLU A 123 -12.54 7.65 -8.62
C GLU A 123 -13.18 7.65 -7.22
N TYR A 124 -12.79 6.72 -6.35
CA TYR A 124 -13.26 6.66 -4.97
C TYR A 124 -12.92 7.90 -4.15
N LYS A 125 -11.77 8.54 -4.42
CA LYS A 125 -11.36 9.76 -3.71
C LYS A 125 -12.12 11.02 -4.16
N ALA A 126 -12.68 11.00 -5.36
CA ALA A 126 -13.35 12.17 -5.95
C ALA A 126 -14.86 12.25 -5.63
N GLY A 127 -15.48 11.11 -5.28
CA GLY A 127 -16.89 11.02 -4.90
C GLY A 127 -17.12 11.10 -3.40
#